data_AF-A0A2U0DE88-F1
#
_entry.id   AF-A0A2U0DE88-F1
#
_cell.length_a   1.000
_cell.length_b   1.000
_cell.length_c   1.000
_cell.angle_alpha   90.00
_cell.angle_beta   90.00
_cell.angle_gamma   90.00
#
_symmetry.space_group_name_H-M   'P 1'
#
loop_
_entity.id
_entity.type
_entity.pdbx_description
1 polymer ?
#
loop_
_entity_poly.entity_id
_entity_poly.type
_entity_poly.pdbx_seq_one_letter_code
_entity_poly.pdbx_strand_id
1 'polypeptide(L)'
;MKKIIQTLFFFLLLSFNAQKIERDTLSEKFADIEAIVINDTDYEKVDYSFALKKEINSRLKSVNPNVNFEIGVRFDNNLQKKGIIRNVILFLHKTDSQDNLTDLEINFYKMDGLTGKPLEKLNKQQILYAPKNKKRTEVRINVENYHIPFLTEGVLVAVKWLPTKNHDYRVGPAIRFTNYTEKLTYTRYNNDDSKWGFGPNFSRKNGFYTNAMIGLEVYVKKRKSNNE
;
A
#
# COMPACT_ATOMS: atom_id res chain seq x y z
N MET A 1 21.88 -11.82 -67.26
CA MET A 1 22.23 -12.12 -65.85
C MET A 1 20.99 -11.88 -65.00
N LYS A 2 20.52 -12.94 -64.29
CA LYS A 2 19.68 -13.05 -63.06
C LYS A 2 18.84 -11.82 -62.62
N LYS A 3 17.57 -11.85 -62.19
CA LYS A 3 16.43 -12.81 -61.95
C LYS A 3 15.20 -11.89 -61.66
N ILE A 4 14.05 -11.96 -62.35
CA ILE A 4 12.76 -12.61 -61.98
C ILE A 4 12.46 -12.54 -60.47
N ILE A 5 11.58 -11.64 -59.97
CA ILE A 5 10.10 -11.65 -59.93
C ILE A 5 9.50 -12.56 -58.84
N GLN A 6 8.48 -11.98 -58.17
CA GLN A 6 7.32 -12.56 -57.48
C GLN A 6 7.36 -12.84 -55.96
N THR A 7 6.68 -11.92 -55.26
CA THR A 7 5.50 -12.14 -54.40
C THR A 7 5.52 -13.31 -53.42
N LEU A 8 5.42 -13.01 -52.11
CA LEU A 8 4.28 -13.46 -51.31
C LEU A 8 4.18 -12.67 -49.99
N PHE A 9 3.00 -12.09 -49.80
CA PHE A 9 2.42 -11.77 -48.50
C PHE A 9 2.26 -13.05 -47.68
N PHE A 10 2.09 -12.89 -46.37
CA PHE A 10 1.50 -13.83 -45.39
C PHE A 10 2.42 -14.69 -44.49
N PHE A 11 2.00 -14.71 -43.22
CA PHE A 11 2.42 -15.49 -42.05
C PHE A 11 3.73 -15.05 -41.36
N LEU A 12 3.69 -14.25 -40.28
CA LEU A 12 3.10 -14.55 -38.97
C LEU A 12 3.74 -15.82 -38.36
N LEU A 13 4.99 -15.66 -37.90
CA LEU A 13 5.67 -16.54 -36.94
C LEU A 13 6.25 -15.61 -35.87
N LEU A 14 5.45 -15.27 -34.86
CA LEU A 14 5.48 -15.95 -33.56
C LEU A 14 6.86 -15.88 -32.89
N SER A 15 7.34 -14.67 -32.59
CA SER A 15 8.20 -14.49 -31.42
C SER A 15 7.32 -14.44 -30.17
N PHE A 16 6.73 -15.59 -29.83
CA PHE A 16 6.29 -15.89 -28.47
C PHE A 16 7.54 -15.96 -27.59
N ASN A 17 7.99 -14.81 -27.08
CA ASN A 17 8.72 -14.79 -25.82
C ASN A 17 7.68 -14.59 -24.72
N ALA A 18 6.87 -15.63 -24.53
CA ALA A 18 6.17 -15.83 -23.28
C ALA A 18 7.16 -16.33 -22.24
N GLN A 19 7.10 -15.70 -21.07
CA GLN A 19 7.57 -16.16 -19.76
C GLN A 19 9.08 -16.13 -19.51
N LYS A 20 9.49 -15.04 -18.86
CA LYS A 20 9.73 -15.15 -17.42
C LYS A 20 9.21 -13.89 -16.73
N ILE A 21 7.92 -13.92 -16.39
CA ILE A 21 7.35 -12.98 -15.43
C ILE A 21 7.88 -13.44 -14.07
N GLU A 22 8.96 -12.82 -13.61
CA GLU A 22 9.38 -12.96 -12.22
C GLU A 22 8.48 -12.04 -11.38
N ARG A 23 7.20 -12.44 -11.27
CA ARG A 23 6.26 -11.91 -10.27
C ARG A 23 6.47 -12.76 -9.03
N ASP A 24 7.28 -12.25 -8.13
CA ASP A 24 7.20 -12.67 -6.74
C ASP A 24 7.53 -11.46 -5.87
N THR A 25 6.81 -11.33 -4.74
CA THR A 25 7.31 -10.73 -3.48
C THR A 25 6.24 -10.50 -2.40
N LEU A 26 5.01 -10.97 -2.57
CA LEU A 26 4.06 -11.09 -1.45
C LEU A 26 3.84 -12.58 -1.18
N SER A 27 4.38 -13.07 -0.06
CA SER A 27 4.06 -14.43 0.41
C SER A 27 2.57 -14.47 0.74
N GLU A 28 1.79 -15.10 -0.12
CA GLU A 28 0.41 -15.49 0.15
C GLU A 28 0.45 -16.49 1.30
N LYS A 29 0.01 -16.09 2.50
CA LYS A 29 -0.16 -17.00 3.62
C LYS A 29 -1.64 -17.07 3.96
N PHE A 30 -2.26 -18.17 3.57
CA PHE A 30 -3.62 -18.51 3.95
C PHE A 30 -3.69 -18.69 5.47
N ALA A 31 -4.58 -17.95 6.13
CA ALA A 31 -4.92 -18.14 7.52
C ALA A 31 -6.44 -18.16 7.64
N ASP A 32 -7.00 -19.36 7.82
CA ASP A 32 -8.39 -19.55 8.22
C ASP A 32 -8.59 -18.96 9.61
N ILE A 33 -9.43 -17.94 9.73
CA ILE A 33 -9.96 -17.47 11.01
C ILE A 33 -11.44 -17.10 10.83
N GLU A 34 -12.25 -17.66 11.73
CA GLU A 34 -13.70 -17.58 11.80
C GLU A 34 -14.28 -16.17 12.07
N ALA A 35 -15.53 -15.99 11.59
CA ALA A 35 -16.61 -15.14 12.08
C ALA A 35 -16.93 -13.80 11.35
N ILE A 36 -17.95 -13.86 10.47
CA ILE A 36 -19.29 -13.19 10.50
C ILE A 36 -19.78 -12.87 9.06
N VAL A 37 -21.03 -13.28 8.83
CA VAL A 37 -21.71 -13.60 7.57
C VAL A 37 -21.78 -12.44 6.55
N ILE A 38 -20.82 -12.39 5.64
CA ILE A 38 -21.09 -12.24 4.20
C ILE A 38 -21.18 -13.68 3.68
N ASN A 39 -21.92 -13.98 2.60
CA ASN A 39 -21.88 -15.32 2.00
C ASN A 39 -20.42 -15.69 1.60
N ASP A 40 -19.69 -16.33 2.52
CA ASP A 40 -18.24 -16.62 2.45
C ASP A 40 -17.87 -17.59 1.32
N THR A 41 -18.87 -18.19 0.67
CA THR A 41 -18.65 -19.01 -0.52
C THR A 41 -18.01 -18.21 -1.64
N ASP A 42 -18.27 -16.90 -1.74
CA ASP A 42 -17.95 -16.11 -2.93
C ASP A 42 -16.73 -15.18 -2.77
N TYR A 43 -16.14 -15.06 -1.57
CA TYR A 43 -15.03 -14.12 -1.30
C TYR A 43 -13.86 -14.81 -0.58
N GLU A 44 -12.64 -14.39 -0.91
CA GLU A 44 -11.39 -14.86 -0.31
C GLU A 44 -10.64 -13.69 0.35
N LYS A 45 -10.07 -13.94 1.54
CA LYS A 45 -9.22 -12.99 2.26
C LYS A 45 -7.81 -13.01 1.65
N VAL A 46 -7.27 -11.83 1.37
CA VAL A 46 -5.92 -11.62 0.85
C VAL A 46 -5.22 -10.59 1.73
N ASP A 47 -4.08 -10.99 2.29
CA ASP A 47 -3.27 -10.13 3.15
C ASP A 47 -2.11 -9.54 2.36
N TYR A 48 -2.09 -8.21 2.23
CA TYR A 48 -1.00 -7.46 1.65
C TYR A 48 -0.17 -6.81 2.76
N SER A 49 1.11 -7.14 2.91
CA SER A 49 1.93 -6.55 3.98
C SER A 49 3.36 -6.30 3.56
N PHE A 50 3.79 -5.04 3.65
CA PHE A 50 5.19 -4.66 3.45
C PHE A 50 6.03 -4.76 4.73
N ALA A 51 5.46 -5.27 5.82
CA ALA A 51 6.13 -5.31 7.11
C ALA A 51 6.95 -6.58 7.38
N LEU A 52 6.84 -7.58 6.51
CA LEU A 52 7.37 -8.93 6.78
C LEU A 52 8.89 -9.05 6.56
N LYS A 53 9.53 -8.13 5.84
CA LYS A 53 10.96 -8.22 5.50
C LYS A 53 11.91 -7.57 6.53
N LYS A 54 11.39 -6.74 7.46
CA LYS A 54 12.09 -6.09 8.61
C LYS A 54 13.59 -5.82 8.41
N GLU A 55 14.02 -5.32 7.25
CA GLU A 55 15.45 -5.22 6.94
C GLU A 55 16.15 -4.07 7.67
N ILE A 56 15.37 -3.06 8.09
CA ILE A 56 15.84 -1.95 8.91
C ILE A 56 14.83 -1.69 10.03
N ASN A 57 15.30 -1.07 11.11
CA ASN A 57 14.45 -0.55 12.18
C ASN A 57 14.60 0.97 12.24
N SER A 58 14.30 1.63 11.13
CA SER A 58 14.29 3.09 11.02
C SER A 58 12.90 3.65 11.29
N ARG A 59 12.87 4.93 11.63
CA ARG A 59 11.67 5.78 11.73
C ARG A 59 12.04 7.19 11.30
N LEU A 60 11.05 7.98 10.89
CA LEU A 60 11.18 9.42 10.82
C LEU A 60 11.17 9.89 12.29
N LYS A 61 12.32 10.30 12.81
CA LYS A 61 12.41 10.90 14.16
C LYS A 61 11.61 12.19 14.13
N SER A 62 10.63 12.31 15.03
CA SER A 62 9.70 13.43 15.10
C SER A 62 9.20 13.77 13.70
N VAL A 63 8.13 13.09 13.26
CA VAL A 63 7.41 13.54 12.06
C VAL A 63 7.18 15.01 12.32
N ASN A 64 7.87 15.89 11.60
CA ASN A 64 7.72 17.32 11.72
C ASN A 64 6.40 17.58 10.98
N PRO A 65 5.24 17.44 11.66
CA PRO A 65 3.99 17.43 10.99
C PRO A 65 3.70 18.91 10.86
N ASN A 66 4.24 19.53 9.82
CA ASN A 66 3.37 20.44 9.12
C ASN A 66 2.06 19.69 8.96
N VAL A 67 0.96 20.31 9.40
CA VAL A 67 -0.37 19.71 9.66
C VAL A 67 -1.00 19.03 8.42
N ASN A 68 -0.22 18.85 7.36
CA ASN A 68 -0.55 18.41 6.03
C ASN A 68 0.50 17.46 5.43
N PHE A 69 1.38 16.84 6.24
CA PHE A 69 2.26 15.78 5.78
C PHE A 69 1.54 14.43 5.80
N GLU A 70 1.59 13.73 4.66
CA GLU A 70 1.10 12.36 4.52
C GLU A 70 2.23 11.46 4.05
N ILE A 71 2.26 10.24 4.58
CA ILE A 71 3.09 9.15 4.07
C ILE A 71 2.22 7.94 3.80
N GLY A 72 2.37 7.33 2.62
CA GLY A 72 1.57 6.18 2.24
C GLY A 72 2.34 5.16 1.44
N VAL A 73 1.78 3.96 1.36
CA VAL A 73 2.35 2.81 0.67
C VAL A 73 1.39 2.40 -0.44
N ARG A 74 1.94 2.15 -1.63
CA ARG A 74 1.21 1.60 -2.78
C ARG A 74 1.03 0.10 -2.59
N PHE A 75 -0.21 -0.36 -2.78
CA PHE A 75 -0.58 -1.76 -2.79
C PHE A 75 -1.11 -2.13 -4.18
N ASP A 76 -0.30 -2.83 -4.95
CA ASP A 76 -0.66 -3.27 -6.29
C ASP A 76 -1.62 -4.48 -6.21
N ASN A 77 -2.69 -4.44 -7.00
CA ASN A 77 -3.66 -5.53 -7.06
C ASN A 77 -3.25 -6.57 -8.10
N ASN A 78 -2.35 -7.47 -7.70
CA ASN A 78 -1.84 -8.53 -8.58
C ASN A 78 -2.91 -9.51 -9.07
N LEU A 79 -4.06 -9.59 -8.39
CA LEU A 79 -5.19 -10.42 -8.78
C LEU A 79 -6.05 -9.77 -9.85
N GLN A 80 -5.93 -8.45 -10.05
CA GLN A 80 -6.77 -7.66 -10.96
C GLN A 80 -8.27 -7.86 -10.70
N LYS A 81 -8.64 -8.00 -9.42
CA LYS A 81 -10.02 -8.20 -8.99
C LYS A 81 -10.46 -7.08 -8.05
N LYS A 82 -11.68 -6.59 -8.24
CA LYS A 82 -12.28 -5.67 -7.25
C LYS A 82 -12.48 -6.40 -5.92
N GLY A 83 -12.23 -5.69 -4.83
CA GLY A 83 -12.44 -6.17 -3.47
C GLY A 83 -12.86 -5.05 -2.52
N ILE A 84 -12.95 -5.39 -1.24
CA ILE A 84 -13.24 -4.45 -0.14
C ILE A 84 -12.10 -4.54 0.87
N ILE A 85 -11.59 -3.38 1.28
CA ILE A 85 -10.57 -3.30 2.33
C ILE A 85 -11.27 -3.39 3.67
N ARG A 86 -10.89 -4.39 4.50
CA ARG A 86 -11.46 -4.56 5.85
C ARG A 86 -10.57 -4.02 6.94
N ASN A 87 -9.25 -4.20 6.81
CA ASN A 87 -8.32 -3.75 7.84
C ASN A 87 -7.12 -3.03 7.24
N VAL A 88 -6.65 -2.01 7.97
CA VAL A 88 -5.32 -1.42 7.80
C VAL A 88 -4.45 -1.84 8.96
N ILE A 89 -3.24 -2.28 8.68
CA ILE A 89 -2.27 -2.70 9.67
C ILE A 89 -1.14 -1.68 9.72
N LEU A 90 -1.02 -0.95 10.83
CA LEU A 90 0.06 0.01 11.05
C LEU A 90 1.14 -0.61 11.93
N PHE A 91 2.38 -0.59 11.45
CA PHE A 91 3.54 -1.03 12.22
C PHE A 91 4.19 0.19 12.85
N LEU A 92 3.82 0.47 14.08
CA LEU A 92 4.22 1.67 14.81
C LEU A 92 5.55 1.44 15.54
N HIS A 93 6.43 2.43 15.46
CA HIS A 93 7.65 2.47 16.25
C HIS A 93 7.36 3.05 17.65
N LYS A 94 8.24 2.77 18.62
CA LYS A 94 8.18 3.47 19.91
C LYS A 94 8.23 4.99 19.71
N THR A 95 7.39 5.70 20.44
CA THR A 95 7.40 7.16 20.56
C THR A 95 8.39 7.54 21.65
N ASP A 96 9.15 8.62 21.46
CA ASP A 96 10.09 9.05 22.48
C ASP A 96 9.35 9.65 23.68
N SER A 97 9.97 9.61 24.86
CA SER A 97 9.34 10.07 26.10
C SER A 97 8.90 11.52 26.04
N GLN A 98 9.69 12.37 25.36
CA GLN A 98 9.42 13.80 25.18
C GLN A 98 8.39 14.13 24.10
N ASP A 99 8.04 13.17 23.23
CA ASP A 99 7.09 13.39 22.14
C ASP A 99 5.66 13.05 22.59
N ASN A 100 4.68 13.87 22.22
CA ASN A 100 3.27 13.63 22.53
C ASN A 100 2.67 12.57 21.59
N LEU A 101 1.67 11.83 22.07
CA LEU A 101 0.86 11.01 21.18
C LEU A 101 -0.14 11.90 20.47
N THR A 102 -0.36 11.62 19.19
CA THR A 102 -1.37 12.28 18.37
C THR A 102 -2.17 11.26 17.58
N ASP A 103 -3.40 11.64 17.24
CA ASP A 103 -4.25 10.83 16.38
C ASP A 103 -3.65 10.72 14.98
N LEU A 104 -3.85 9.55 14.40
CA LEU A 104 -3.50 9.23 13.03
C LEU A 104 -4.78 9.19 12.19
N GLU A 105 -4.83 9.98 11.13
CA GLU A 105 -5.85 9.87 10.10
C GLU A 105 -5.35 8.93 8.99
N ILE A 106 -6.21 8.00 8.59
CA ILE A 106 -5.93 7.03 7.54
C ILE A 106 -6.67 7.44 6.28
N ASN A 107 -5.92 7.65 5.20
CA ASN A 107 -6.42 8.05 3.90
C ASN A 107 -6.13 6.98 2.86
N PHE A 108 -7.06 6.77 1.95
CA PHE A 108 -6.97 5.87 0.82
C PHE A 108 -7.04 6.69 -0.46
N TYR A 109 -6.22 6.36 -1.45
CA TYR A 109 -6.22 7.02 -2.74
C TYR A 109 -6.28 6.00 -3.87
N LYS A 110 -6.94 6.38 -4.95
CA LYS A 110 -6.86 5.64 -6.21
C LYS A 110 -5.44 5.72 -6.78
N MET A 111 -5.01 4.66 -7.45
CA MET A 111 -3.78 4.66 -8.24
C MET A 111 -4.09 4.87 -9.71
N ASP A 112 -3.30 5.71 -10.36
CA ASP A 112 -3.25 5.80 -11.82
C ASP A 112 -2.53 4.55 -12.37
N GLY A 113 -3.23 3.75 -13.16
CA GLY A 113 -2.68 2.54 -13.78
C GLY A 113 -1.57 2.80 -14.81
N LEU A 114 -1.46 4.02 -15.35
CA LEU A 114 -0.43 4.39 -16.33
C LEU A 114 0.81 4.97 -15.66
N THR A 115 0.63 5.93 -14.76
CA THR A 115 1.75 6.65 -14.13
C THR A 115 2.18 6.05 -12.79
N GLY A 116 1.36 5.17 -12.21
CA GLY A 116 1.57 4.62 -10.87
C GLY A 116 1.49 5.68 -9.77
N LYS A 117 0.95 6.86 -10.04
CA LYS A 117 0.81 7.95 -9.06
C LYS A 117 -0.54 7.88 -8.34
N PRO A 118 -0.60 8.31 -7.08
CA PRO A 118 -1.87 8.49 -6.39
C PRO A 118 -2.70 9.59 -7.06
N LEU A 119 -4.01 9.39 -7.13
CA LEU A 119 -5.00 10.32 -7.66
C LEU A 119 -5.93 10.80 -6.54
N GLU A 120 -7.25 10.75 -6.75
CA GLU A 120 -8.26 11.20 -5.81
C GLU A 120 -8.36 10.34 -4.53
N LYS A 121 -8.71 10.99 -3.42
CA LYS A 121 -8.99 10.33 -2.13
C LYS A 121 -10.29 9.53 -2.22
N LEU A 122 -10.28 8.30 -1.69
CA LEU A 122 -11.41 7.38 -1.66
C LEU A 122 -12.26 7.50 -0.39
N ASN A 123 -11.71 8.04 0.71
CA ASN A 123 -12.44 8.26 1.95
C ASN A 123 -13.60 9.24 1.73
N LYS A 124 -14.80 8.85 2.15
CA LYS A 124 -15.95 9.77 2.28
C LYS A 124 -16.09 10.35 3.70
N GLN A 125 -15.52 9.65 4.67
CA GLN A 125 -15.56 9.98 6.09
C GLN A 125 -14.16 9.86 6.68
N GLN A 126 -13.92 10.58 7.77
CA GLN A 126 -12.64 10.52 8.46
C GLN A 126 -12.47 9.17 9.16
N ILE A 127 -11.28 8.59 9.03
CA ILE A 127 -10.90 7.33 9.67
C ILE A 127 -9.75 7.64 10.62
N LEU A 128 -10.01 7.54 11.92
CA LEU A 128 -9.05 7.90 12.95
C LEU A 128 -8.58 6.68 13.73
N TYR A 129 -7.30 6.71 14.08
CA TYR A 129 -6.72 5.85 15.08
C TYR A 129 -6.07 6.68 16.18
N ALA A 130 -6.55 6.48 17.41
CA ALA A 130 -6.01 7.10 18.63
C ALA A 130 -5.03 6.14 19.32
N PRO A 131 -3.71 6.43 19.30
CA PRO A 131 -2.71 5.58 19.94
C PRO A 131 -2.88 5.57 21.46
N LYS A 132 -2.93 4.37 22.06
CA LYS A 132 -3.12 4.19 23.51
C LYS A 132 -1.83 4.26 24.34
N ASN A 133 -0.67 4.08 23.71
CA ASN A 133 0.62 4.05 24.41
C ASN A 133 1.78 4.42 23.48
N LYS A 134 2.95 4.72 24.07
CA LYS A 134 4.18 5.08 23.37
C LYS A 134 5.04 3.87 22.95
N LYS A 135 4.55 2.64 23.12
CA LYS A 135 5.33 1.42 22.82
C LYS A 135 5.32 1.12 21.32
N ARG A 136 6.31 0.33 20.89
CA ARG A 136 6.28 -0.29 19.57
C ARG A 136 5.11 -1.27 19.52
N THR A 137 4.27 -1.16 18.51
CA THR A 137 3.09 -2.03 18.38
C THR A 137 2.72 -2.23 16.92
N GLU A 138 2.10 -3.37 16.64
CA GLU A 138 1.32 -3.59 15.43
C GLU A 138 -0.13 -3.28 15.77
N VAL A 139 -0.81 -2.52 14.92
CA VAL A 139 -2.19 -2.11 15.15
C VAL A 139 -3.01 -2.50 13.94
N ARG A 140 -4.01 -3.36 14.15
CA ARG A 140 -5.04 -3.66 13.16
C ARG A 140 -6.23 -2.74 13.37
N ILE A 141 -6.58 -1.98 12.33
CA ILE A 141 -7.63 -0.95 12.36
C ILE A 141 -8.72 -1.39 11.40
N ASN A 142 -9.90 -1.69 11.94
CA ASN A 142 -11.06 -2.10 11.14
C ASN A 142 -11.62 -0.87 10.41
N VAL A 143 -11.73 -0.99 9.09
CA VAL A 143 -12.25 0.03 8.18
C VAL A 143 -13.44 -0.47 7.34
N GLU A 144 -14.01 -1.62 7.67
CA GLU A 144 -15.09 -2.26 6.90
C GLU A 144 -16.31 -1.34 6.74
N ASN A 145 -16.72 -0.67 7.82
CA ASN A 145 -17.88 0.23 7.81
C ASN A 145 -17.72 1.45 6.88
N TYR A 146 -16.48 1.75 6.45
CA TYR A 146 -16.22 2.84 5.50
C TYR A 146 -16.34 2.40 4.03
N HIS A 147 -16.54 1.10 3.79
CA HIS A 147 -16.77 0.52 2.45
C HIS A 147 -15.71 0.94 1.42
N ILE A 148 -14.43 0.96 1.84
CA ILE A 148 -13.33 1.39 0.97
C ILE A 148 -13.06 0.30 -0.08
N PRO A 149 -13.14 0.60 -1.37
CA PRO A 149 -12.91 -0.38 -2.42
C PRO A 149 -11.42 -0.67 -2.58
N PHE A 150 -11.09 -1.94 -2.85
CA PHE A 150 -9.80 -2.33 -3.41
C PHE A 150 -9.93 -2.41 -4.93
N LEU A 151 -9.31 -1.45 -5.63
CA LEU A 151 -9.44 -1.27 -7.08
C LEU A 151 -8.50 -2.19 -7.86
N THR A 152 -8.79 -2.38 -9.15
CA THR A 152 -8.00 -3.25 -10.06
C THR A 152 -6.58 -2.75 -10.27
N GLU A 153 -6.37 -1.44 -10.19
CA GLU A 153 -5.07 -0.77 -10.31
C GLU A 153 -4.31 -0.74 -8.98
N GLY A 154 -4.93 -1.23 -7.89
CA GLY A 154 -4.41 -1.08 -6.54
C GLY A 154 -4.84 0.23 -5.87
N VAL A 155 -4.29 0.47 -4.68
CA VAL A 155 -4.60 1.63 -3.84
C VAL A 155 -3.34 2.16 -3.15
N LEU A 156 -3.31 3.45 -2.85
CA LEU A 156 -2.38 4.00 -1.85
C LEU A 156 -3.08 4.03 -0.50
N VAL A 157 -2.42 3.55 0.55
CA VAL A 157 -2.86 3.76 1.94
C VAL A 157 -1.88 4.70 2.60
N ALA A 158 -2.35 5.86 3.02
CA ALA A 158 -1.58 6.90 3.65
C ALA A 158 -2.02 7.17 5.08
N VAL A 159 -1.08 7.68 5.86
CA VAL A 159 -1.30 8.12 7.23
C VAL A 159 -0.88 9.58 7.34
N LYS A 160 -1.74 10.34 8.02
CA LYS A 160 -1.55 11.74 8.38
C LYS A 160 -1.56 11.87 9.90
N TRP A 161 -0.67 12.70 10.44
CA TRP A 161 -0.66 13.01 11.88
C TRP A 161 -1.53 14.25 12.12
N LEU A 162 -2.37 14.20 13.17
CA LEU A 162 -3.28 15.27 13.53
C LEU A 162 -2.93 15.93 14.88
N PRO A 163 -1.78 16.63 14.99
CA PRO A 163 -1.37 17.27 16.23
C PRO A 163 -2.42 18.27 16.73
N THR A 164 -2.69 18.28 18.03
CA THR A 164 -3.70 19.18 18.65
C THR A 164 -3.29 20.65 18.63
N LYS A 165 -1.99 20.94 18.49
CA LYS A 165 -1.45 22.30 18.35
C LYS A 165 -0.78 22.45 17.00
N ASN A 166 -1.12 23.53 16.30
CA ASN A 166 -0.40 23.93 15.09
C ASN A 166 1.09 24.04 15.40
N HIS A 167 1.93 23.40 14.58
CA HIS A 167 3.39 23.36 14.75
C HIS A 167 3.90 22.58 15.98
N ASP A 168 3.13 21.63 16.53
CA ASP A 168 3.71 20.64 17.45
C ASP A 168 4.57 19.65 16.66
N TYR A 169 5.86 19.96 16.58
CA TYR A 169 6.84 19.14 15.86
C TYR A 169 7.26 17.88 16.61
N ARG A 170 6.84 17.70 17.87
CA ARG A 170 7.24 16.59 18.73
C ARG A 170 6.06 15.68 19.00
N VAL A 171 5.58 15.05 17.94
CA VAL A 171 4.48 14.08 18.03
C VAL A 171 4.87 12.73 17.43
N GLY A 172 4.22 11.71 17.96
CA GLY A 172 4.22 10.36 17.42
C GLY A 172 2.82 9.74 17.51
N PRO A 173 2.67 8.46 17.20
CA PRO A 173 3.73 7.49 16.93
C PRO A 173 4.28 7.60 15.51
N ALA A 174 5.56 7.24 15.35
CA ALA A 174 6.17 7.16 14.02
C ALA A 174 5.85 5.81 13.37
N ILE A 175 5.63 5.80 12.06
CA ILE A 175 5.54 4.55 11.29
C ILE A 175 6.94 3.96 11.13
N ARG A 176 7.05 2.64 11.25
CA ARG A 176 8.30 1.90 11.00
C ARG A 176 8.59 1.84 9.52
N PHE A 177 9.86 1.77 9.19
CA PHE A 177 10.33 1.55 7.83
C PHE A 177 11.02 0.20 7.67
N THR A 178 10.96 -0.34 6.45
CA THR A 178 11.79 -1.45 5.98
C THR A 178 12.50 -1.06 4.68
N ASN A 179 13.48 -1.85 4.27
CA ASN A 179 14.03 -1.77 2.91
C ASN A 179 13.35 -2.81 2.03
N TYR A 180 13.20 -2.47 0.76
CA TYR A 180 12.66 -3.34 -0.27
C TYR A 180 13.18 -2.92 -1.66
N THR A 181 13.20 -3.84 -2.63
CA THR A 181 13.75 -3.61 -3.98
C THR A 181 12.91 -2.66 -4.82
N GLU A 182 11.63 -2.48 -4.48
CA GLU A 182 10.75 -1.52 -5.15
C GLU A 182 10.47 -0.29 -4.28
N LYS A 183 10.28 0.84 -4.96
CA LYS A 183 9.92 2.10 -4.33
C LYS A 183 8.40 2.26 -4.31
N LEU A 184 7.80 2.03 -3.16
CA LEU A 184 6.34 1.95 -2.98
C LEU A 184 5.79 3.05 -2.08
N THR A 185 6.66 3.74 -1.34
CA THR A 185 6.26 4.80 -0.42
C THR A 185 6.19 6.14 -1.10
N TYR A 186 5.02 6.76 -1.01
CA TYR A 186 4.74 8.11 -1.44
C TYR A 186 4.60 9.03 -0.24
N THR A 187 4.96 10.28 -0.44
CA THR A 187 4.76 11.36 0.52
C THR A 187 4.15 12.56 -0.16
N ARG A 188 3.40 13.33 0.61
CA ARG A 188 2.83 14.61 0.17
C ARG A 188 2.84 15.61 1.29
N TYR A 189 2.92 16.89 0.93
CA TYR A 189 2.77 18.02 1.83
C TYR A 189 1.58 18.88 1.39
N ASN A 190 0.99 19.59 2.34
CA ASN A 190 -0.02 20.64 2.09
C ASN A 190 -1.30 20.19 1.39
N ASN A 191 -1.64 18.89 1.49
CA ASN A 191 -2.81 18.28 0.84
C ASN A 191 -2.92 18.57 -0.67
N ASP A 192 -1.79 18.81 -1.35
CA ASP A 192 -1.76 19.13 -2.78
C ASP A 192 -1.58 17.85 -3.60
N ASP A 193 -2.68 17.35 -4.19
CA ASP A 193 -2.71 16.11 -4.98
C ASP A 193 -1.64 16.07 -6.10
N SER A 194 -1.24 17.23 -6.63
CA SER A 194 -0.19 17.31 -7.67
C SER A 194 1.22 17.03 -7.14
N LYS A 195 1.41 17.10 -5.81
CA LYS A 195 2.70 16.98 -5.13
C LYS A 195 2.98 15.61 -4.54
N TRP A 196 2.24 14.58 -4.93
CA TRP A 196 2.63 13.22 -4.62
C TRP A 196 4.01 12.91 -5.22
N GLY A 197 4.97 12.70 -4.34
CA GLY A 197 6.33 12.33 -4.68
C GLY A 197 6.72 11.06 -3.95
N PHE A 198 7.77 10.41 -4.41
CA PHE A 198 8.32 9.31 -3.65
C PHE A 198 8.95 9.80 -2.34
N GLY A 199 8.75 9.03 -1.28
CA GLY A 199 9.30 9.33 0.04
C GLY A 199 10.83 9.29 0.10
N PRO A 200 11.40 9.74 1.24
CA PRO A 200 12.83 9.71 1.47
C PRO A 200 13.36 8.27 1.46
N ASN A 201 14.52 8.06 0.84
CA ASN A 201 15.22 6.77 0.86
C ASN A 201 16.33 6.81 1.92
N PHE A 202 16.22 5.98 2.95
CA PHE A 202 17.22 5.81 4.00
C PHE A 202 18.08 4.55 3.81
N SER A 203 17.82 3.78 2.76
CA SER A 203 18.59 2.57 2.45
C SER A 203 20.02 2.93 2.08
N ARG A 204 20.97 2.22 2.67
CA ARG A 204 22.39 2.28 2.29
C ARG A 204 22.78 1.17 1.31
N LYS A 205 21.85 0.25 1.01
CA LYS A 205 22.06 -0.85 0.05
C LYS A 205 21.66 -0.38 -1.34
N ASN A 206 22.56 -0.52 -2.32
CA ASN A 206 22.26 -0.24 -3.72
C ASN A 206 21.11 -1.14 -4.21
N GLY A 207 20.18 -0.56 -4.97
CA GLY A 207 19.00 -1.28 -5.47
C GLY A 207 17.89 -1.50 -4.44
N PHE A 208 18.02 -0.96 -3.22
CA PHE A 208 16.96 -1.01 -2.20
C PHE A 208 16.44 0.39 -1.87
N TYR A 209 15.15 0.45 -1.61
CA TYR A 209 14.41 1.63 -1.21
C TYR A 209 13.80 1.46 0.17
N THR A 210 13.80 2.55 0.94
CA THR A 210 13.07 2.59 2.20
C THR A 210 11.58 2.78 1.96
N ASN A 211 10.78 1.93 2.59
CA ASN A 211 9.33 1.95 2.50
C ASN A 211 8.67 1.90 3.88
N ALA A 212 7.57 2.63 4.04
CA ALA A 212 6.72 2.58 5.23
C ALA A 212 6.15 1.17 5.40
N MET A 213 6.07 0.72 6.64
CA MET A 213 5.49 -0.57 7.00
C MET A 213 4.01 -0.36 7.29
N ILE A 214 3.21 -0.58 6.24
CA ILE A 214 1.74 -0.61 6.29
C ILE A 214 1.31 -1.95 5.70
N GLY A 215 0.22 -2.51 6.21
CA GLY A 215 -0.46 -3.66 5.63
C GLY A 215 -1.94 -3.40 5.39
N LEU A 216 -2.54 -4.24 4.56
CA LEU A 216 -3.95 -4.28 4.23
C LEU A 216 -4.46 -5.71 4.33
N GLU A 217 -5.69 -5.86 4.82
CA GLU A 217 -6.47 -7.08 4.66
C GLU A 217 -7.65 -6.77 3.72
N VAL A 218 -7.72 -7.51 2.62
CA VAL A 218 -8.67 -7.28 1.54
C VAL A 218 -9.50 -8.53 1.31
N TYR A 219 -10.79 -8.36 1.06
CA TYR A 219 -11.67 -9.44 0.63
C TYR A 219 -11.99 -9.26 -0.85
N VAL A 220 -11.55 -10.19 -1.68
CA VAL A 220 -11.76 -10.17 -3.14
C VAL A 220 -12.71 -11.30 -3.53
N LYS A 221 -13.47 -11.11 -4.61
CA LYS A 221 -14.41 -12.14 -5.07
C LYS A 221 -13.65 -13.35 -5.64
N LYS A 222 -14.01 -14.57 -5.22
CA LYS A 222 -13.49 -15.82 -5.79
C LYS A 222 -13.86 -15.91 -7.27
N ARG A 223 -13.00 -16.54 -8.08
CA ARG A 223 -13.39 -16.94 -9.43
C ARG A 223 -14.43 -18.05 -9.29
N LYS A 224 -15.53 -17.99 -10.03
CA LYS A 224 -16.31 -19.21 -10.27
C LYS A 224 -15.36 -20.18 -10.97
N SER A 225 -15.11 -21.34 -10.36
CA SER A 225 -14.45 -22.43 -11.07
C SER A 225 -15.37 -22.82 -12.21
N ASN A 226 -14.91 -22.67 -13.46
CA ASN A 226 -15.56 -23.29 -14.59
C ASN A 226 -15.28 -24.80 -14.51
N ASN A 227 -15.96 -25.48 -13.61
CA ASN A 227 -16.12 -26.93 -13.60
C ASN A 227 -17.62 -27.18 -13.50
N GLU A 228 -18.28 -27.12 -14.65
CA GLU A 228 -19.37 -27.98 -15.14
C GLU A 228 -19.83 -27.47 -16.51
#